data_AF-A0A840IGH8-F1
#
_entry.id   AF-A0A840IGH8-F1
#
_cell.length_a   1.000
_cell.length_b   1.000
_cell.length_c   1.000
_cell.angle_alpha   90.00
_cell.angle_beta   90.00
_cell.angle_gamma   90.00
#
_symmetry.space_group_name_H-M   'P 1'
#
loop_
_entity.id
_entity.type
_entity.pdbx_description
1 polymer ?
#
loop_
_entity_poly.entity_id
_entity_poly.type
_entity_poly.pdbx_seq_one_letter_code
_entity_poly.pdbx_strand_id
1 'polypeptide(L)'
;MRVGGISYAVDDDHHDLAWAPATVRRDLLAIRDELRCNAVMVYGRDVERLEAAGAIALELGLDVWVQPRLAERRRRETVAHLARGAEAAERLRVAHPGRVTFVAGCEHSLFARGLIPGPHLLVRLRMLRFARRFRLRARIRRRLDALLGEAVEVARARFGGPVTYGAGYWEEVDWSRFDLVGVNLYRMGADDAGYAERVRALVRDAGKPVAITEFGCCPHRGAERSGPAGFTIVNWLASPPRVKDGAVRDEATQAAYLDELIALYEEAGVDGAFVFTFAMPAFPHRPDDPRHDLDMASFGVVKVSPDDPHAWERKAAFDAVAARYGALATRRRSGADTPA
;
A
#
# COMPACT_ATOMS: atom_id res chain seq x y z
N MET A 1 9.09 0.15 15.86
CA MET A 1 8.22 -0.43 14.82
C MET A 1 7.95 -1.91 15.06
N ARG A 2 6.67 -2.29 15.22
CA ARG A 2 6.20 -3.67 15.48
C ARG A 2 5.83 -4.44 14.22
N VAL A 3 5.42 -3.76 13.15
CA VAL A 3 5.00 -4.38 11.89
C VAL A 3 5.93 -3.95 10.76
N GLY A 4 6.64 -4.91 10.18
CA GLY A 4 7.37 -4.75 8.93
C GLY A 4 6.66 -5.59 7.88
N GLY A 5 5.92 -4.93 7.00
CA GLY A 5 5.02 -5.58 6.08
C GLY A 5 5.17 -5.12 4.64
N ILE A 6 4.47 -5.82 3.76
CA ILE A 6 4.40 -5.48 2.35
C ILE A 6 2.96 -5.67 1.86
N SER A 7 2.57 -4.89 0.86
CA SER A 7 1.28 -5.03 0.19
C SER A 7 1.33 -6.17 -0.84
N TYR A 8 0.23 -6.90 -0.97
CA TYR A 8 0.06 -7.99 -1.93
C TYR A 8 -1.29 -7.86 -2.65
N ALA A 9 -1.24 -7.63 -3.96
CA ALA A 9 -2.44 -7.58 -4.80
C ALA A 9 -3.00 -8.99 -4.99
N VAL A 10 -4.31 -9.16 -4.77
CA VAL A 10 -5.03 -10.40 -5.13
C VAL A 10 -5.68 -10.33 -6.52
N ASP A 11 -5.80 -9.11 -7.06
CA ASP A 11 -6.23 -8.78 -8.40
C ASP A 11 -5.70 -7.40 -8.82
N ASP A 12 -5.90 -7.03 -10.09
CA ASP A 12 -5.66 -5.69 -10.61
C ASP A 12 -6.98 -5.13 -11.16
N ASP A 13 -7.29 -3.87 -10.84
CA ASP A 13 -8.50 -3.19 -11.31
C ASP A 13 -8.63 -3.16 -12.84
N HIS A 14 -7.52 -3.33 -13.57
CA HIS A 14 -7.42 -3.25 -15.02
C HIS A 14 -7.04 -4.55 -15.72
N HIS A 15 -6.61 -5.58 -14.99
CA HIS A 15 -6.12 -6.84 -15.56
C HIS A 15 -6.65 -8.03 -14.75
N ASP A 16 -7.27 -8.99 -15.41
CA ASP A 16 -7.63 -10.27 -14.77
C ASP A 16 -6.35 -11.09 -14.62
N LEU A 17 -5.65 -10.85 -13.51
CA LEU A 17 -4.47 -11.62 -13.16
C LEU A 17 -4.93 -13.05 -12.93
N ALA A 18 -4.30 -13.99 -13.65
CA ALA A 18 -4.43 -15.41 -13.34
C ALA A 18 -4.18 -15.57 -11.83
N TRP A 19 -5.08 -16.25 -11.13
CA TRP A 19 -5.01 -16.40 -9.68
C TRP A 19 -5.01 -17.87 -9.33
N ALA A 20 -4.00 -18.29 -8.59
CA ALA A 20 -3.85 -19.67 -8.16
C ALA A 20 -3.34 -19.69 -6.71
N PRO A 21 -3.97 -20.45 -5.80
CA PRO A 21 -3.53 -20.57 -4.40
C PRO A 21 -2.07 -20.99 -4.25
N ALA A 22 -1.57 -21.85 -5.16
CA ALA A 22 -0.18 -22.30 -5.15
C ALA A 22 0.81 -21.15 -5.41
N THR A 23 0.50 -20.28 -6.37
CA THR A 23 1.31 -19.08 -6.65
C THR A 23 1.28 -18.13 -5.45
N VAL A 24 0.09 -17.87 -4.90
CA VAL A 24 -0.07 -17.01 -3.72
C VAL A 24 0.74 -17.54 -2.54
N ARG A 25 0.68 -18.86 -2.28
CA ARG A 25 1.47 -19.50 -1.22
C ARG A 25 2.98 -19.34 -1.45
N ARG A 26 3.47 -19.54 -2.68
CA ARG A 26 4.89 -19.38 -3.02
C ARG A 26 5.35 -17.93 -2.78
N ASP A 27 4.57 -16.95 -3.23
CA ASP A 27 4.90 -15.54 -3.06
C ASP A 27 4.90 -15.14 -1.57
N LEU A 28 3.90 -15.58 -0.80
CA LEU A 28 3.81 -15.32 0.64
C LEU A 28 4.94 -16.01 1.44
N LEU A 29 5.41 -17.18 0.99
CA LEU A 29 6.61 -17.81 1.55
C LEU A 29 7.85 -16.95 1.34
N ALA A 30 8.06 -16.44 0.12
CA ALA A 30 9.16 -15.52 -0.15
C ALA A 30 9.04 -14.22 0.67
N ILE A 31 7.83 -13.69 0.84
CA ILE A 31 7.56 -12.51 1.68
C ILE A 31 7.98 -12.76 3.14
N ARG A 32 7.67 -13.93 3.69
CA ARG A 32 8.01 -14.29 5.08
C ARG A 32 9.50 -14.61 5.23
N ASP A 33 10.01 -15.53 4.43
CA ASP A 33 11.31 -16.16 4.65
C ASP A 33 12.47 -15.35 4.07
N GLU A 34 12.24 -14.71 2.92
CA GLU A 34 13.27 -13.99 2.18
C GLU A 34 13.19 -12.49 2.42
N LEU A 35 12.00 -11.87 2.30
CA LEU A 35 11.79 -10.44 2.64
C LEU A 35 11.74 -10.17 4.15
N ARG A 36 11.65 -11.22 4.98
CA ARG A 36 11.61 -11.12 6.45
C ARG A 36 10.43 -10.29 6.98
N CYS A 37 9.34 -10.19 6.22
CA CYS A 37 8.11 -9.55 6.68
C CYS A 37 7.45 -10.38 7.78
N ASN A 38 6.79 -9.72 8.73
CA ASN A 38 5.94 -10.38 9.72
C ASN A 38 4.43 -10.14 9.48
N ALA A 39 4.09 -9.25 8.54
CA ALA A 39 2.72 -9.02 8.11
C ALA A 39 2.62 -8.81 6.61
N VAL A 40 1.43 -9.04 6.06
CA VAL A 40 1.09 -8.71 4.67
C VAL A 40 -0.23 -7.96 4.64
N MET A 41 -0.30 -6.91 3.80
CA MET A 41 -1.56 -6.25 3.49
C MET A 41 -2.11 -6.78 2.17
N VAL A 42 -3.10 -7.66 2.24
CA VAL A 42 -3.80 -8.15 1.05
C VAL A 42 -4.80 -7.11 0.59
N TYR A 43 -4.73 -6.73 -0.68
CA TYR A 43 -5.62 -5.73 -1.27
C TYR A 43 -6.12 -6.14 -2.65
N GLY A 44 -7.32 -5.67 -3.00
CA GLY A 44 -7.97 -6.00 -4.27
C GLY A 44 -9.49 -5.84 -4.19
N ARG A 45 -10.15 -6.16 -5.30
CA ARG A 45 -11.61 -6.06 -5.48
C ARG A 45 -12.35 -7.35 -5.15
N ASP A 46 -11.72 -8.50 -5.37
CA ASP A 46 -12.31 -9.81 -5.18
C ASP A 46 -12.19 -10.20 -3.69
N VAL A 47 -13.32 -10.19 -2.99
CA VAL A 47 -13.37 -10.46 -1.54
C VAL A 47 -13.00 -11.91 -1.25
N GLU A 48 -13.39 -12.83 -2.13
CA GLU A 48 -13.10 -14.25 -2.02
C GLU A 48 -11.60 -14.50 -2.16
N ARG A 49 -10.93 -13.82 -3.10
CA ARG A 49 -9.46 -13.88 -3.22
C ARG A 49 -8.74 -13.21 -2.04
N LEU A 50 -9.27 -12.11 -1.49
CA LEU A 50 -8.74 -11.49 -0.27
C LEU A 50 -8.78 -12.46 0.91
N GLU A 51 -9.91 -13.14 1.11
CA GLU A 51 -10.06 -14.14 2.17
C GLU A 51 -9.08 -15.31 1.97
N ALA A 52 -9.01 -15.87 0.76
CA ALA A 52 -8.14 -16.99 0.46
C ALA A 52 -6.65 -16.64 0.65
N ALA A 53 -6.19 -15.49 0.16
CA ALA A 53 -4.82 -15.03 0.36
C ALA A 53 -4.52 -14.74 1.84
N GLY A 54 -5.48 -14.15 2.55
CA GLY A 54 -5.38 -13.91 3.99
C GLY A 54 -5.25 -15.20 4.80
N ALA A 55 -6.04 -16.22 4.48
CA ALA A 55 -5.96 -17.54 5.13
C ALA A 55 -4.57 -18.17 4.91
N ILE A 56 -4.08 -18.18 3.68
CA ILE A 56 -2.74 -18.71 3.36
C ILE A 56 -1.66 -17.94 4.15
N ALA A 57 -1.74 -16.62 4.21
CA ALA A 57 -0.78 -15.80 4.95
C ALA A 57 -0.78 -16.13 6.46
N LEU A 58 -1.95 -16.26 7.07
CA LEU A 58 -2.09 -16.60 8.50
C LEU A 58 -1.54 -18.00 8.82
N GLU A 59 -1.82 -19.00 7.97
CA GLU A 59 -1.26 -20.35 8.05
C GLU A 59 0.28 -20.35 7.95
N LEU A 60 0.83 -19.47 7.10
CA LEU A 60 2.27 -19.29 6.98
C LEU A 60 2.87 -18.49 8.14
N GLY A 61 2.07 -17.96 9.06
CA GLY A 61 2.56 -17.22 10.21
C GLY A 61 2.76 -15.73 9.97
N LEU A 62 2.21 -15.14 8.91
CA LEU A 62 2.12 -13.69 8.72
C LEU A 62 0.85 -13.12 9.36
N ASP A 63 0.94 -11.97 10.01
CA ASP A 63 -0.25 -11.19 10.37
C ASP A 63 -0.86 -10.56 9.11
N VAL A 64 -2.18 -10.40 9.07
CA VAL A 64 -2.90 -10.00 7.86
C VAL A 64 -3.64 -8.70 8.04
N TRP A 65 -3.43 -7.79 7.09
CA TRP A 65 -4.20 -6.57 6.93
C TRP A 65 -5.08 -6.74 5.70
N VAL A 66 -6.40 -6.73 5.87
CA VAL A 66 -7.36 -6.90 4.77
C VAL A 66 -7.82 -5.53 4.30
N GLN A 67 -7.52 -5.19 3.04
CA GLN A 67 -7.88 -3.90 2.44
C GLN A 67 -8.71 -4.09 1.16
N PRO A 68 -10.05 -4.18 1.28
CA PRO A 68 -10.92 -4.20 0.11
C PRO A 68 -10.85 -2.88 -0.65
N ARG A 69 -10.63 -2.94 -1.97
CA ARG A 69 -10.54 -1.78 -2.85
C ARG A 69 -11.60 -1.90 -3.95
N LEU A 70 -12.39 -0.84 -4.13
CA LEU A 70 -13.40 -0.77 -5.20
C LEU A 70 -13.37 0.60 -5.87
N ALA A 71 -12.46 0.75 -6.83
CA ALA A 71 -12.27 1.99 -7.57
C ALA A 71 -13.48 2.34 -8.46
N GLU A 72 -13.68 3.64 -8.70
CA GLU A 72 -14.65 4.21 -9.65
C GLU A 72 -16.13 3.88 -9.37
N ARG A 73 -16.45 3.42 -8.15
CA ARG A 73 -17.84 3.14 -7.72
C ARG A 73 -18.42 4.22 -6.82
N ARG A 74 -19.75 4.25 -6.72
CA ARG A 74 -20.46 5.21 -5.87
C ARG A 74 -20.41 4.76 -4.41
N ARG A 75 -20.56 5.72 -3.49
CA ARG A 75 -20.59 5.51 -2.03
C ARG A 75 -21.34 4.25 -1.58
N ARG A 76 -22.59 4.05 -2.02
CA ARG A 76 -23.39 2.87 -1.63
C ARG A 76 -22.72 1.54 -2.00
N GLU A 77 -22.12 1.48 -3.18
CA GLU A 77 -21.44 0.28 -3.68
C GLU A 77 -20.12 0.06 -2.92
N THR A 78 -19.36 1.13 -2.67
CA THR A 78 -18.15 1.11 -1.85
C THR A 78 -18.44 0.59 -0.44
N VAL A 79 -19.47 1.11 0.22
CA VAL A 79 -19.86 0.69 1.58
C VAL A 79 -20.34 -0.77 1.61
N ALA A 80 -21.14 -1.20 0.63
CA ALA A 80 -21.57 -2.59 0.52
C ALA A 80 -20.39 -3.56 0.30
N HIS A 81 -19.39 -3.13 -0.46
CA HIS A 81 -18.19 -3.92 -0.68
C HIS A 81 -17.30 -4.01 0.57
N LEU A 82 -17.14 -2.90 1.31
CA LEU A 82 -16.48 -2.90 2.61
C LEU A 82 -17.19 -3.81 3.63
N ALA A 83 -18.53 -3.90 3.58
CA ALA A 83 -19.31 -4.84 4.38
C ALA A 83 -18.88 -6.29 4.14
N ARG A 84 -18.85 -6.70 2.87
CA ARG A 84 -18.41 -8.05 2.47
C ARG A 84 -16.97 -8.32 2.88
N GLY A 85 -16.09 -7.34 2.70
CA GLY A 85 -14.69 -7.43 3.12
C GLY A 85 -14.53 -7.57 4.64
N ALA A 86 -15.35 -6.87 5.43
CA ALA A 86 -15.33 -6.98 6.89
C ALA A 86 -15.83 -8.36 7.37
N GLU A 87 -16.85 -8.93 6.71
CA GLU A 87 -17.31 -10.31 6.97
C GLU A 87 -16.21 -11.34 6.66
N ALA A 88 -15.47 -11.17 5.56
CA ALA A 88 -14.33 -12.02 5.23
C ALA A 88 -13.18 -11.88 6.26
N ALA A 89 -12.83 -10.65 6.64
CA ALA A 89 -11.83 -10.40 7.67
C ALA A 89 -12.24 -11.01 9.03
N GLU A 90 -13.53 -11.03 9.35
CA GLU A 90 -14.02 -11.63 10.60
C GLU A 90 -13.88 -13.14 10.61
N ARG A 91 -14.16 -13.83 9.49
CA ARG A 91 -13.90 -15.27 9.37
C ARG A 91 -12.44 -15.60 9.62
N LEU A 92 -11.52 -14.82 9.04
CA LEU A 92 -10.09 -14.94 9.28
C LEU A 92 -9.72 -14.67 10.75
N ARG A 93 -10.29 -13.64 11.37
CA ARG A 93 -10.02 -13.26 12.77
C ARG A 93 -10.52 -14.31 13.77
N VAL A 94 -11.68 -14.92 13.52
CA VAL A 94 -12.20 -16.02 14.36
C VAL A 94 -11.27 -17.22 14.32
N ALA A 95 -10.75 -17.56 13.14
CA ALA A 95 -9.77 -18.64 12.98
C ALA A 95 -8.39 -18.29 13.56
N HIS A 96 -7.99 -17.01 13.53
CA HIS A 96 -6.68 -16.53 14.01
C HIS A 96 -6.81 -15.27 14.86
N PRO A 97 -7.24 -15.39 16.13
CA PRO A 97 -7.48 -14.24 17.00
C PRO A 97 -6.24 -13.35 17.18
N GLY A 98 -6.44 -12.03 17.08
CA GLY A 98 -5.39 -11.03 17.32
C GLY A 98 -4.43 -10.79 16.14
N ARG A 99 -4.61 -11.47 15.01
CA ARG A 99 -3.67 -11.43 13.87
C ARG A 99 -4.22 -10.75 12.61
N VAL A 100 -5.44 -10.22 12.68
CA VAL A 100 -6.15 -9.63 11.54
C VAL A 100 -6.52 -8.19 11.85
N THR A 101 -6.17 -7.28 10.93
CA THR A 101 -6.57 -5.86 10.95
C THR A 101 -7.38 -5.56 9.69
N PHE A 102 -8.46 -4.80 9.83
CA PHE A 102 -9.28 -4.37 8.69
C PHE A 102 -8.91 -2.93 8.29
N VAL A 103 -8.61 -2.74 7.01
CA VAL A 103 -8.31 -1.41 6.45
C VAL A 103 -9.51 -0.99 5.61
N ALA A 104 -10.25 0.02 6.05
CA ALA A 104 -11.52 0.49 5.50
C ALA A 104 -11.38 1.25 4.17
N GLY A 105 -10.51 0.75 3.29
CA GLY A 105 -10.15 1.29 1.99
C GLY A 105 -8.87 2.12 1.99
N CYS A 106 -8.61 2.73 0.84
CA CYS A 106 -7.41 3.47 0.52
C CYS A 106 -7.80 4.68 -0.34
N GLU A 107 -7.42 5.89 0.09
CA GLU A 107 -7.57 7.13 -0.67
C GLU A 107 -8.94 7.32 -1.35
N HIS A 108 -10.03 7.06 -0.62
CA HIS A 108 -11.39 7.14 -1.13
C HIS A 108 -11.70 8.48 -1.79
N SER A 109 -11.12 9.60 -1.35
CA SER A 109 -11.35 10.89 -2.02
C SER A 109 -10.94 10.87 -3.50
N LEU A 110 -9.93 10.06 -3.84
CA LEU A 110 -9.40 9.90 -5.18
C LEU A 110 -10.07 8.74 -5.93
N PHE A 111 -10.20 7.57 -5.29
CA PHE A 111 -10.66 6.35 -5.95
C PHE A 111 -12.19 6.17 -5.97
N ALA A 112 -12.93 6.74 -5.01
CA ALA A 112 -14.39 6.65 -4.99
C ALA A 112 -15.03 7.77 -5.83
N ARG A 113 -16.13 7.44 -6.53
CA ARG A 113 -16.79 8.38 -7.42
C ARG A 113 -17.51 9.47 -6.63
N GLY A 114 -17.22 10.73 -7.00
CA GLY A 114 -17.98 11.90 -6.56
C GLY A 114 -17.42 12.62 -5.33
N LEU A 115 -16.26 12.22 -4.80
CA LEU A 115 -15.59 12.96 -3.74
C LEU A 115 -14.77 14.11 -4.34
N ILE A 116 -13.75 13.80 -5.14
CA ILE A 116 -13.09 14.78 -6.02
C ILE A 116 -13.86 14.88 -7.35
N PRO A 117 -14.14 16.10 -7.87
CA PRO A 117 -14.76 16.27 -9.18
C PRO A 117 -13.92 15.63 -10.30
N GLY A 118 -14.53 14.81 -11.14
CA GLY A 118 -13.86 14.19 -12.27
C GLY A 118 -14.46 12.83 -12.64
N PRO A 119 -14.62 12.52 -13.94
CA PRO A 119 -15.20 11.26 -14.37
C PRO A 119 -14.27 10.06 -14.18
N HIS A 120 -12.95 10.27 -14.15
CA HIS A 120 -11.94 9.21 -14.00
C HIS A 120 -10.70 9.70 -13.21
N LEU A 121 -9.93 8.76 -12.67
CA LEU A 121 -8.73 8.96 -11.84
C LEU A 121 -7.79 10.09 -12.33
N LEU A 122 -7.37 10.06 -13.60
CA LEU A 122 -6.45 11.07 -14.14
C LEU A 122 -6.98 12.50 -14.05
N VAL A 123 -8.30 12.71 -14.22
CA VAL A 123 -8.91 14.03 -14.05
C VAL A 123 -8.93 14.43 -12.57
N ARG A 124 -9.21 13.50 -11.66
CA ARG A 124 -9.20 13.78 -10.21
C ARG A 124 -7.79 14.12 -9.72
N LEU A 125 -6.76 13.43 -10.20
CA LEU A 125 -5.36 13.77 -9.92
C LEU A 125 -5.01 15.20 -10.36
N ARG A 126 -5.46 15.61 -11.55
CA ARG A 126 -5.31 17.01 -12.01
C ARG A 126 -6.07 17.97 -11.09
N MET A 127 -7.28 17.62 -10.67
CA MET A 127 -8.09 18.45 -9.76
C MET A 127 -7.48 18.57 -8.37
N LEU A 128 -6.73 17.58 -7.89
CA LEU A 128 -6.04 17.65 -6.59
C LEU A 128 -5.03 18.81 -6.56
N ARG A 129 -4.36 19.12 -7.68
CA ARG A 129 -3.48 20.29 -7.79
C ARG A 129 -4.23 21.61 -7.60
N PHE A 130 -5.52 21.65 -7.97
CA PHE A 130 -6.42 22.80 -7.76
C PHE A 130 -7.17 22.75 -6.43
N ALA A 131 -7.11 21.64 -5.69
CA ALA A 131 -7.76 21.46 -4.38
C ALA A 131 -7.19 22.37 -3.28
N ARG A 132 -6.12 23.13 -3.58
CA ARG A 132 -5.68 24.30 -2.80
C ARG A 132 -6.78 25.37 -2.62
N ARG A 133 -7.84 25.34 -3.43
CA ARG A 133 -9.03 26.19 -3.23
C ARG A 133 -9.83 25.72 -2.00
N PHE A 134 -9.89 26.56 -0.97
CA PHE A 134 -10.54 26.28 0.32
C PHE A 134 -11.94 25.63 0.21
N ARG A 135 -12.80 26.13 -0.68
CA ARG A 135 -14.17 25.59 -0.88
C ARG A 135 -14.18 24.14 -1.37
N LEU A 136 -13.24 23.77 -2.25
CA LEU A 136 -13.14 22.40 -2.76
C LEU A 136 -12.62 21.46 -1.67
N ARG A 137 -11.61 21.89 -0.91
CA ARG A 137 -11.07 21.15 0.24
C ARG A 137 -12.15 20.85 1.30
N ALA A 138 -12.91 21.87 1.72
CA ALA A 138 -13.99 21.69 2.69
C ALA A 138 -15.11 20.75 2.19
N ARG A 139 -15.40 20.74 0.88
CA ARG A 139 -16.36 19.80 0.28
C ARG A 139 -15.83 18.37 0.27
N ILE A 140 -14.57 18.18 -0.12
CA ILE A 140 -13.92 16.86 -0.14
C ILE A 140 -13.91 16.29 1.29
N ARG A 141 -13.44 17.08 2.26
CA ARG A 141 -13.41 16.69 3.68
C ARG A 141 -14.78 16.23 4.18
N ARG A 142 -15.84 17.03 4.00
CA ARG A 142 -17.19 16.65 4.46
C ARG A 142 -17.72 15.37 3.81
N ARG A 143 -17.43 15.17 2.51
CA ARG A 143 -17.87 13.96 1.78
C ARG A 143 -17.09 12.72 2.20
N LEU A 144 -15.78 12.88 2.42
CA LEU A 144 -14.92 11.83 2.91
C LEU A 144 -15.31 11.43 4.33
N ASP A 145 -15.51 12.40 5.24
CA ASP A 145 -15.94 12.15 6.62
C ASP A 145 -17.25 11.36 6.68
N ALA A 146 -18.24 11.73 5.87
CA ALA A 146 -19.50 10.99 5.78
C ALA A 146 -19.31 9.55 5.26
N LEU A 147 -18.45 9.35 4.23
CA LEU A 147 -18.14 8.02 3.72
C LEU A 147 -17.41 7.16 4.77
N LEU A 148 -16.41 7.73 5.45
CA LEU A 148 -15.62 7.04 6.47
C LEU A 148 -16.45 6.70 7.71
N GLY A 149 -17.40 7.56 8.10
CA GLY A 149 -18.38 7.26 9.14
C GLY A 149 -19.16 5.98 8.83
N GLU A 150 -19.79 5.90 7.64
CA GLU A 150 -20.50 4.70 7.20
C GLU A 150 -19.59 3.48 7.04
N ALA A 151 -18.36 3.68 6.54
CA ALA A 151 -17.38 2.60 6.40
C ALA A 151 -17.02 1.97 7.75
N VAL A 152 -16.78 2.79 8.78
CA VAL A 152 -16.47 2.32 10.14
C VAL A 152 -17.70 1.65 10.75
N GLU A 153 -18.89 2.25 10.65
CA GLU A 153 -20.13 1.64 11.18
C GLU A 153 -20.35 0.24 10.60
N VAL A 154 -20.23 0.10 9.29
CA VAL A 154 -20.41 -1.18 8.59
C VAL A 154 -19.32 -2.18 8.95
N ALA A 155 -18.06 -1.74 9.06
CA ALA A 155 -16.96 -2.59 9.48
C ALA A 155 -17.17 -3.11 10.91
N ARG A 156 -17.49 -2.22 11.86
CA ARG A 156 -17.70 -2.59 13.27
C ARG A 156 -18.90 -3.51 13.49
N ALA A 157 -19.94 -3.39 12.66
CA ALA A 157 -21.09 -4.29 12.71
C ALA A 157 -20.75 -5.74 12.32
N ARG A 158 -19.60 -5.96 11.66
CA ARG A 158 -19.23 -7.24 11.02
C ARG A 158 -17.89 -7.80 11.45
N PHE A 159 -17.01 -6.97 12.01
CA PHE A 159 -15.63 -7.30 12.34
C PHE A 159 -15.29 -6.84 13.75
N GLY A 160 -14.82 -7.78 14.58
CA GLY A 160 -14.49 -7.55 15.99
C GLY A 160 -13.03 -7.16 16.27
N GLY A 161 -12.21 -6.98 15.22
CA GLY A 161 -10.78 -6.65 15.37
C GLY A 161 -10.44 -5.18 15.12
N PRO A 162 -9.14 -4.85 15.05
CA PRO A 162 -8.66 -3.48 14.82
C PRO A 162 -9.04 -2.94 13.43
N VAL A 163 -9.51 -1.71 13.37
CA VAL A 163 -9.92 -1.02 12.13
C VAL A 163 -9.08 0.24 11.90
N THR A 164 -8.58 0.42 10.69
CA THR A 164 -7.88 1.63 10.23
C THR A 164 -8.32 1.99 8.80
N TYR A 165 -7.66 2.97 8.18
CA TYR A 165 -7.93 3.45 6.83
C TYR A 165 -6.62 3.95 6.20
N GLY A 166 -6.38 3.71 4.91
CA GLY A 166 -5.19 4.22 4.21
C GLY A 166 -5.42 5.62 3.66
N ALA A 167 -5.06 6.65 4.43
CA ALA A 167 -5.29 8.04 4.05
C ALA A 167 -4.17 8.59 3.16
N GLY A 168 -4.52 9.22 2.03
CA GLY A 168 -3.56 9.98 1.23
C GLY A 168 -3.13 11.25 1.98
N TYR A 169 -1.91 11.75 1.72
CA TYR A 169 -1.36 12.92 2.44
C TYR A 169 -2.21 14.21 2.35
N TRP A 170 -3.17 14.28 1.43
CA TRP A 170 -4.11 15.39 1.24
C TRP A 170 -5.44 15.24 2.00
N GLU A 171 -5.71 14.05 2.55
CA GLU A 171 -6.96 13.74 3.23
C GLU A 171 -6.90 14.18 4.70
N GLU A 172 -7.90 14.95 5.13
CA GLU A 172 -8.14 15.24 6.55
C GLU A 172 -9.13 14.21 7.10
N VAL A 173 -8.64 13.30 7.95
CA VAL A 173 -9.42 12.22 8.53
C VAL A 173 -9.59 12.44 10.04
N ASP A 174 -10.82 12.23 10.54
CA ASP A 174 -11.07 12.13 11.97
C ASP A 174 -10.74 10.71 12.46
N TRP A 175 -9.56 10.58 13.07
CA TRP A 175 -9.03 9.33 13.59
C TRP A 175 -9.69 8.84 14.88
N SER A 176 -10.60 9.61 15.49
CA SER A 176 -11.29 9.18 16.72
C SER A 176 -12.08 7.89 16.52
N ARG A 177 -12.58 7.64 15.30
CA ARG A 177 -13.40 6.46 14.92
C ARG A 177 -12.60 5.18 14.65
N PHE A 178 -11.28 5.29 14.50
CA PHE A 178 -10.37 4.20 14.13
C PHE A 178 -9.50 3.77 15.31
N ASP A 179 -8.98 2.55 15.28
CA ASP A 179 -8.04 2.06 16.31
C ASP A 179 -6.61 2.51 16.04
N LEU A 180 -6.27 2.70 14.75
CA LEU A 180 -4.96 3.13 14.29
C LEU A 180 -5.07 4.26 13.28
N VAL A 181 -4.06 5.12 13.26
CA VAL A 181 -3.84 6.08 12.18
C VAL A 181 -3.16 5.36 11.03
N GLY A 182 -3.77 5.34 9.84
CA GLY A 182 -3.21 4.72 8.65
C GLY A 182 -2.94 5.75 7.55
N VAL A 183 -1.70 5.90 7.10
CA VAL A 183 -1.37 6.90 6.08
C VAL A 183 -0.53 6.33 4.95
N ASN A 184 -0.86 6.76 3.73
CA ASN A 184 -0.06 6.54 2.54
C ASN A 184 0.94 7.71 2.44
N LEU A 185 2.22 7.43 2.67
CA LEU A 185 3.21 8.47 2.95
C LEU A 185 4.45 8.37 2.08
N TYR A 186 4.31 8.79 0.83
CA TYR A 186 5.42 8.90 -0.11
C TYR A 186 6.27 10.17 0.16
N ARG A 187 7.59 10.02 0.29
CA ARG A 187 8.54 11.14 0.18
C ARG A 187 8.57 11.64 -1.26
N MET A 188 8.51 12.96 -1.41
CA MET A 188 8.49 13.67 -2.69
C MET A 188 9.11 15.06 -2.54
N GLY A 189 9.66 15.59 -3.63
CA GLY A 189 10.40 16.85 -3.63
C GLY A 189 11.85 16.69 -3.15
N ALA A 190 12.48 17.79 -2.73
CA ALA A 190 13.88 17.84 -2.32
C ALA A 190 14.07 18.15 -0.82
N ASP A 191 12.97 18.26 -0.06
CA ASP A 191 12.98 18.63 1.35
C ASP A 191 12.86 17.39 2.24
N ASP A 192 13.97 16.64 2.33
CA ASP A 192 14.04 15.39 3.10
C ASP A 192 13.91 15.66 4.60
N ALA A 193 14.51 16.74 5.09
CA ALA A 193 14.43 17.15 6.49
C ALA A 193 12.99 17.50 6.90
N GLY A 194 12.29 18.27 6.09
CA GLY A 194 10.88 18.57 6.34
C GLY A 194 9.98 17.34 6.20
N TYR A 195 10.31 16.38 5.34
CA TYR A 195 9.61 15.09 5.31
C TYR A 195 9.80 14.32 6.62
N ALA A 196 11.04 14.21 7.11
CA ALA A 196 11.33 13.55 8.39
C ALA A 196 10.60 14.21 9.57
N GLU A 197 10.56 15.55 9.63
CA GLU A 197 9.82 16.23 10.68
C GLU A 197 8.31 15.98 10.59
N ARG A 198 7.73 15.90 9.39
CA ARG A 198 6.31 15.54 9.23
C ARG A 198 6.02 14.13 9.74
N VAL A 199 6.92 13.17 9.54
CA VAL A 199 6.78 11.81 10.10
C VAL A 199 6.81 11.85 11.62
N ARG A 200 7.80 12.54 12.21
CA ARG A 200 7.91 12.66 13.67
C ARG A 200 6.71 13.37 14.29
N ALA A 201 6.25 14.45 13.66
CA ALA A 201 5.05 15.16 14.06
C ALA A 201 3.80 14.28 14.00
N LEU A 202 3.63 13.51 12.93
CA LEU A 202 2.52 12.57 12.81
C LEU A 202 2.48 11.58 13.98
N VAL A 203 3.61 10.96 14.33
CA VAL A 203 3.68 9.99 15.43
C VAL A 203 3.41 10.67 16.78
N ARG A 204 4.03 11.83 17.03
CA ARG A 204 3.87 12.59 18.27
C ARG A 204 2.43 13.04 18.49
N ASP A 205 1.76 13.51 17.43
CA ASP A 205 0.45 14.18 17.54
C ASP A 205 -0.73 13.21 17.38
N ALA A 206 -0.52 11.98 16.89
CA ALA A 206 -1.58 11.01 16.60
C ALA A 206 -2.37 10.53 17.84
N GLY A 207 -1.72 10.42 18.99
CA GLY A 207 -2.31 9.87 20.23
C GLY A 207 -2.76 8.40 20.13
N LYS A 208 -2.45 7.72 19.02
CA LYS A 208 -2.77 6.31 18.71
C LYS A 208 -1.63 5.71 17.88
N PRO A 209 -1.49 4.37 17.81
CA PRO A 209 -0.51 3.74 16.93
C PRO A 209 -0.65 4.21 15.48
N VAL A 210 0.48 4.56 14.86
CA VAL A 210 0.56 5.02 13.46
C VAL A 210 1.11 3.91 12.59
N ALA A 211 0.40 3.58 11.53
CA ALA A 211 0.86 2.71 10.46
C ALA A 211 1.03 3.49 9.16
N ILE A 212 2.20 3.39 8.54
CA ILE A 212 2.40 3.79 7.15
C ILE A 212 1.84 2.66 6.29
N THR A 213 0.60 2.81 5.85
CA THR A 213 -0.14 1.78 5.09
C THR A 213 0.34 1.66 3.65
N GLU A 214 1.04 2.67 3.14
CA GLU A 214 1.61 2.62 1.79
C GLU A 214 2.80 3.57 1.65
N PHE A 215 3.94 3.07 1.16
CA PHE A 215 5.05 3.88 0.67
C PHE A 215 5.87 3.06 -0.35
N GLY A 216 6.49 3.72 -1.31
CA GLY A 216 7.24 3.03 -2.37
C GLY A 216 7.99 3.99 -3.29
N CYS A 217 8.81 3.41 -4.16
CA CYS A 217 9.57 4.15 -5.18
C CYS A 217 9.63 3.30 -6.47
N CYS A 218 9.71 3.96 -7.62
CA CYS A 218 9.93 3.29 -8.90
C CYS A 218 11.45 3.11 -9.17
N PRO A 219 11.88 2.06 -9.90
CA PRO A 219 13.30 1.79 -10.16
C PRO A 219 13.83 2.61 -11.35
N HIS A 220 13.75 3.94 -11.27
CA HIS A 220 14.34 4.84 -12.26
C HIS A 220 14.98 6.06 -11.59
N ARG A 221 15.96 6.68 -12.26
CA ARG A 221 16.61 7.89 -11.75
C ARG A 221 15.60 9.01 -11.53
N GLY A 222 15.63 9.66 -10.37
CA GLY A 222 14.73 10.77 -10.00
C GLY A 222 13.37 10.32 -9.44
N ALA A 223 13.11 9.01 -9.36
CA ALA A 223 11.88 8.48 -8.77
C ALA A 223 11.75 8.86 -7.28
N GLU A 224 12.86 8.97 -6.57
CA GLU A 224 12.94 9.29 -5.14
C GLU A 224 12.33 10.66 -4.80
N ARG A 225 12.27 11.56 -5.77
CA ARG A 225 11.66 12.90 -5.66
C ARG A 225 10.25 12.95 -6.20
N SER A 226 9.84 11.93 -6.96
CA SER A 226 8.55 11.88 -7.64
C SER A 226 7.43 11.33 -6.76
N GLY A 227 7.78 10.59 -5.70
CA GLY A 227 6.82 9.96 -4.79
C GLY A 227 5.81 9.11 -5.56
N PRO A 228 4.49 9.29 -5.33
CA PRO A 228 3.47 8.46 -5.99
C PRO A 228 3.36 8.79 -7.49
N ALA A 229 4.03 9.83 -7.99
CA ALA A 229 4.03 10.20 -9.41
C ALA A 229 5.15 9.53 -10.22
N GLY A 230 5.96 8.63 -9.65
CA GLY A 230 7.03 7.91 -10.36
C GLY A 230 6.54 7.22 -11.65
N PHE A 231 5.33 6.65 -11.62
CA PHE A 231 4.73 5.99 -12.79
C PHE A 231 4.46 6.92 -14.00
N THR A 232 4.56 8.24 -13.81
CA THR A 232 4.28 9.23 -14.88
C THR A 232 5.36 9.30 -15.96
N ILE A 233 6.45 8.55 -15.83
CA ILE A 233 7.43 8.36 -16.92
C ILE A 233 6.85 7.58 -18.10
N VAL A 234 5.71 6.91 -17.95
CA VAL A 234 5.02 6.20 -19.05
C VAL A 234 4.07 7.16 -19.77
N ASN A 235 4.10 7.12 -21.11
CA ASN A 235 3.07 7.69 -21.95
C ASN A 235 1.91 6.70 -22.10
N TRP A 236 0.93 6.81 -21.21
CA TRP A 236 -0.29 6.00 -21.22
C TRP A 236 -1.25 6.28 -22.38
N LEU A 237 -1.00 7.35 -23.16
CA LEU A 237 -1.78 7.66 -24.36
C LEU A 237 -1.22 6.99 -25.62
N ALA A 238 -0.05 6.35 -25.51
CA ALA A 238 0.50 5.53 -26.57
C ALA A 238 -0.18 4.15 -26.62
N SER A 239 -0.22 3.54 -27.80
CA SER A 239 -0.64 2.16 -28.00
C SER A 239 0.47 1.39 -28.75
N PRO A 240 1.18 0.45 -28.10
CA PRO A 240 1.13 0.16 -26.66
C PRO A 240 1.68 1.32 -25.79
N PRO A 241 1.38 1.36 -24.48
CA PRO A 241 2.03 2.29 -23.55
C PRO A 241 3.55 2.17 -23.63
N ARG A 242 4.24 3.31 -23.61
CA ARG A 242 5.70 3.36 -23.74
C ARG A 242 6.34 4.29 -22.72
N VAL A 243 7.51 3.92 -22.23
CA VAL A 243 8.37 4.75 -21.40
C VAL A 243 8.82 5.97 -22.23
N LYS A 244 8.78 7.16 -21.63
CA LYS A 244 9.22 8.41 -22.26
C LYS A 244 10.74 8.40 -22.44
N ASP A 245 11.20 9.05 -23.51
CA ASP A 245 12.62 9.19 -23.79
C ASP A 245 13.37 9.83 -22.61
N GLY A 246 14.58 9.33 -22.34
CA GLY A 246 15.45 9.83 -21.27
C GLY A 246 15.21 9.23 -19.88
N ALA A 247 14.18 8.40 -19.68
CA ALA A 247 14.06 7.62 -18.46
C ALA A 247 15.18 6.55 -18.42
N VAL A 248 15.83 6.40 -17.25
CA VAL A 248 16.93 5.44 -17.05
C VAL A 248 16.61 4.56 -15.86
N ARG A 249 16.61 3.24 -16.07
CA ARG A 249 16.41 2.25 -15.01
C ARG A 249 17.49 2.39 -13.95
N ASP A 250 17.07 2.37 -12.69
CA ASP A 250 17.95 2.47 -11.53
C ASP A 250 17.28 1.82 -10.31
N GLU A 251 17.56 0.53 -10.11
CA GLU A 251 17.06 -0.21 -8.93
C GLU A 251 17.74 0.23 -7.63
N ALA A 252 18.96 0.78 -7.70
CA ALA A 252 19.67 1.26 -6.52
C ALA A 252 18.96 2.49 -5.92
N THR A 253 18.40 3.36 -6.76
CA THR A 253 17.52 4.47 -6.33
C THR A 253 16.30 3.94 -5.56
N GLN A 254 15.62 2.90 -6.07
CA GLN A 254 14.49 2.29 -5.36
C GLN A 254 14.91 1.68 -4.02
N ALA A 255 16.02 0.93 -4.02
CA ALA A 255 16.56 0.28 -2.83
C ALA A 255 16.94 1.27 -1.73
N ALA A 256 17.71 2.32 -2.07
CA ALA A 256 18.11 3.36 -1.12
C ALA A 256 16.90 4.10 -0.54
N TYR A 257 15.89 4.41 -1.37
CA TYR A 257 14.67 5.06 -0.91
C TYR A 257 13.94 4.23 0.17
N LEU A 258 13.73 2.94 -0.09
CA LEU A 258 13.03 2.06 0.87
C LEU A 258 13.85 1.85 2.13
N ASP A 259 15.17 1.68 2.00
CA ASP A 259 16.11 1.57 3.11
C ASP A 259 16.04 2.77 4.06
N GLU A 260 16.14 3.98 3.50
CA GLU A 260 16.10 5.24 4.24
C GLU A 260 14.74 5.46 4.93
N LEU A 261 13.63 5.20 4.23
CA LEU A 261 12.30 5.43 4.80
C LEU A 261 11.96 4.41 5.90
N ILE A 262 12.31 3.14 5.72
CA ILE A 262 12.13 2.13 6.77
C ILE A 262 12.92 2.52 8.03
N ALA A 263 14.17 3.00 7.87
CA ALA A 263 14.98 3.48 8.99
C ALA A 263 14.35 4.70 9.69
N LEU A 264 13.87 5.68 8.92
CA LEU A 264 13.18 6.85 9.44
C LEU A 264 11.90 6.48 10.22
N TYR A 265 11.09 5.57 9.69
CA TYR A 265 9.86 5.13 10.35
C TYR A 265 10.16 4.38 11.65
N GLU A 266 11.20 3.55 11.65
CA GLU A 266 11.69 2.91 12.86
C GLU A 266 12.09 3.95 13.92
N GLU A 267 12.96 4.90 13.56
CA GLU A 267 13.45 5.97 14.45
C GLU A 267 12.31 6.84 14.99
N ALA A 268 11.36 7.21 14.14
CA ALA A 268 10.24 8.06 14.51
C ALA A 268 9.20 7.37 15.39
N GLY A 269 9.32 6.06 15.62
CA GLY A 269 8.38 5.30 16.45
C GLY A 269 7.08 4.92 15.74
N VAL A 270 7.09 4.83 14.41
CA VAL A 270 5.97 4.26 13.64
C VAL A 270 5.72 2.82 14.10
N ASP A 271 4.45 2.46 14.21
CA ASP A 271 4.02 1.14 14.69
C ASP A 271 4.12 0.07 13.61
N GLY A 272 3.72 0.42 12.38
CA GLY A 272 3.81 -0.47 11.21
C GLY A 272 4.14 0.26 9.92
N ALA A 273 4.84 -0.40 9.01
CA ALA A 273 5.12 0.14 7.68
C ALA A 273 4.93 -0.94 6.61
N PHE A 274 4.19 -0.60 5.56
CA PHE A 274 3.88 -1.48 4.43
C PHE A 274 4.49 -0.95 3.14
N VAL A 275 5.52 -1.65 2.66
CA VAL A 275 6.10 -1.38 1.32
C VAL A 275 5.02 -1.67 0.27
N PHE A 276 4.81 -0.74 -0.63
CA PHE A 276 3.96 -0.92 -1.80
C PHE A 276 4.88 -1.11 -3.01
N THR A 277 4.92 -2.28 -3.64
CA THR A 277 4.15 -3.53 -3.38
C THR A 277 5.03 -4.75 -3.66
N PHE A 278 4.56 -5.98 -3.43
CA PHE A 278 5.34 -7.18 -3.77
C PHE A 278 5.66 -7.23 -5.28
N ALA A 279 4.62 -7.34 -6.11
CA ALA A 279 4.72 -7.43 -7.55
C ALA A 279 3.65 -6.55 -8.24
N MET A 280 3.92 -6.13 -9.47
CA MET A 280 2.94 -5.46 -10.35
C MET A 280 2.96 -6.11 -11.74
N PRO A 281 2.21 -7.20 -11.96
CA PRO A 281 2.28 -7.95 -13.21
C PRO A 281 1.86 -7.16 -14.46
N ALA A 282 1.05 -6.11 -14.30
CA ALA A 282 0.70 -5.16 -15.36
C ALA A 282 1.86 -4.28 -15.83
N PHE A 283 3.01 -4.36 -15.17
CA PHE A 283 4.23 -3.59 -15.44
C PHE A 283 5.37 -4.57 -15.72
N PRO A 284 5.32 -5.35 -16.82
CA PRO A 284 6.29 -6.39 -17.10
C PRO A 284 7.67 -5.79 -17.38
N HIS A 285 8.71 -6.56 -17.06
CA HIS A 285 10.09 -6.20 -17.32
C HIS A 285 10.51 -6.59 -18.74
N ARG A 286 11.08 -5.64 -19.49
CA ARG A 286 11.59 -5.88 -20.85
C ARG A 286 13.04 -5.38 -20.98
N PRO A 287 14.04 -6.16 -20.57
CA PRO A 287 15.44 -5.70 -20.56
C PRO A 287 15.95 -5.33 -21.95
N ASP A 288 15.50 -6.03 -23.00
CA ASP A 288 15.92 -5.80 -24.38
C ASP A 288 15.09 -4.71 -25.10
N ASP A 289 14.07 -4.14 -24.43
CA ASP A 289 13.22 -3.08 -24.99
C ASP A 289 12.89 -2.01 -23.94
N PRO A 290 13.84 -1.10 -23.63
CA PRO A 290 13.65 -0.06 -22.63
C PRO A 290 12.44 0.86 -22.89
N ARG A 291 11.99 0.98 -24.15
CA ARG A 291 10.80 1.78 -24.49
C ARG A 291 9.51 1.14 -24.00
N HIS A 292 9.50 -0.17 -23.79
CA HIS A 292 8.33 -0.91 -23.31
C HIS A 292 8.61 -1.62 -21.96
N ASP A 293 9.74 -1.33 -21.30
CA ASP A 293 10.05 -1.77 -19.94
C ASP A 293 9.19 -1.02 -18.91
N LEU A 294 7.91 -1.39 -18.82
CA LEU A 294 6.96 -0.76 -17.90
C LEU A 294 7.34 -0.99 -16.43
N ASP A 295 8.17 -2.00 -16.12
CA ASP A 295 8.70 -2.21 -14.77
C ASP A 295 9.49 -1.00 -14.23
N MET A 296 10.03 -0.13 -15.11
CA MET A 296 10.62 1.15 -14.69
C MET A 296 9.62 2.07 -13.97
N ALA A 297 8.33 1.91 -14.21
CA ALA A 297 7.22 2.62 -13.57
C ALA A 297 6.51 1.78 -12.49
N SER A 298 7.02 0.59 -12.18
CA SER A 298 6.49 -0.31 -11.16
C SER A 298 6.99 0.09 -9.78
N PHE A 299 6.12 -0.02 -8.77
CA PHE A 299 6.50 0.06 -7.35
C PHE A 299 6.86 -1.31 -6.76
N GLY A 300 6.71 -2.40 -7.54
CA GLY A 300 7.04 -3.76 -7.11
C GLY A 300 8.49 -3.89 -6.66
N VAL A 301 8.74 -4.69 -5.62
CA VAL A 301 10.10 -5.09 -5.20
C VAL A 301 10.63 -6.29 -5.99
N VAL A 302 9.77 -6.94 -6.76
CA VAL A 302 10.16 -7.92 -7.80
C VAL A 302 9.78 -7.39 -9.18
N LYS A 303 10.50 -7.84 -10.19
CA LYS A 303 10.21 -7.58 -11.61
C LYS A 303 9.60 -8.83 -12.22
N VAL A 304 8.56 -8.67 -13.04
CA VAL A 304 7.73 -9.78 -13.56
C VAL A 304 8.01 -10.02 -15.03
N SER A 305 8.02 -11.29 -15.46
CA SER A 305 8.19 -11.66 -16.87
C SER A 305 7.01 -11.20 -17.74
N PRO A 306 7.26 -10.76 -18.99
CA PRO A 306 6.19 -10.46 -19.94
C PRO A 306 5.43 -11.72 -20.41
N ASP A 307 6.05 -12.90 -20.30
CA ASP A 307 5.51 -14.17 -20.80
C ASP A 307 4.75 -14.95 -19.72
N ASP A 308 5.13 -14.76 -18.45
CA ASP A 308 4.48 -15.38 -17.30
C ASP A 308 4.34 -14.36 -16.16
N PRO A 309 3.11 -13.88 -15.85
CA PRO A 309 2.88 -12.94 -14.76
C PRO A 309 3.19 -13.51 -13.36
N HIS A 310 3.46 -14.81 -13.26
CA HIS A 310 3.89 -15.49 -12.04
C HIS A 310 5.40 -15.74 -11.97
N ALA A 311 6.13 -15.57 -13.06
CA ALA A 311 7.58 -15.63 -13.04
C ALA A 311 8.13 -14.26 -12.64
N TRP A 312 8.80 -14.19 -11.50
CA TRP A 312 9.41 -12.96 -11.01
C TRP A 312 10.86 -13.16 -10.59
N GLU A 313 11.63 -12.08 -10.70
CA GLU A 313 12.99 -11.97 -10.21
C GLU A 313 13.09 -10.84 -9.18
N ARG A 314 13.99 -10.97 -8.20
CA ARG A 314 14.21 -9.93 -7.20
C ARG A 314 14.78 -8.67 -7.86
N LYS A 315 14.32 -7.50 -7.41
CA LYS A 315 15.04 -6.24 -7.61
C LYS A 315 15.99 -5.98 -6.45
N ALA A 316 16.94 -5.06 -6.59
CA ALA A 316 17.79 -4.60 -5.48
C ALA A 316 16.98 -4.12 -4.25
N ALA A 317 15.78 -3.58 -4.49
CA ALA A 317 14.84 -3.17 -3.44
C ALA A 317 14.39 -4.32 -2.54
N PHE A 318 14.26 -5.54 -3.07
CA PHE A 318 13.90 -6.72 -2.29
C PHE A 318 14.93 -6.97 -1.18
N ASP A 319 16.21 -7.01 -1.55
CA ASP A 319 17.29 -7.31 -0.61
C ASP A 319 17.49 -6.19 0.42
N ALA A 320 17.30 -4.93 0.02
CA ALA A 320 17.33 -3.78 0.94
C ALA A 320 16.22 -3.86 2.01
N VAL A 321 14.99 -4.15 1.60
CA VAL A 321 13.87 -4.35 2.52
C VAL A 321 14.13 -5.55 3.44
N ALA A 322 14.57 -6.67 2.88
CA ALA A 322 14.90 -7.88 3.63
C ALA A 322 15.94 -7.63 4.73
N ALA A 323 17.01 -6.89 4.42
CA ALA A 323 18.05 -6.53 5.38
C ALA A 323 17.48 -5.71 6.54
N ARG A 324 16.67 -4.69 6.27
CA ARG A 324 16.05 -3.84 7.31
C ARG A 324 15.06 -4.61 8.17
N TYR A 325 14.15 -5.37 7.58
CA TYR A 325 13.17 -6.15 8.32
C TYR A 325 13.80 -7.30 9.11
N GLY A 326 14.86 -7.94 8.59
CA GLY A 326 15.66 -8.92 9.32
C GLY A 326 16.37 -8.33 10.54
N ALA A 327 16.95 -7.12 10.42
CA ALA A 327 17.57 -6.41 11.53
C ALA A 327 16.54 -6.01 12.61
N LEU A 328 15.35 -5.58 12.20
CA LEU A 328 14.22 -5.29 13.08
C LEU A 328 13.73 -6.53 13.83
N ALA A 329 13.63 -7.67 13.16
CA ALA A 329 13.22 -8.93 13.79
C ALA A 329 14.26 -9.40 14.84
N THR A 330 15.55 -9.23 14.54
CA THR A 330 16.63 -9.59 15.46
C THR A 330 16.63 -8.72 16.72
N ARG A 331 16.49 -7.40 16.57
CA ARG A 331 16.39 -6.46 17.71
C ARG A 331 15.18 -6.72 18.60
N ARG A 332 14.04 -7.10 18.01
CA ARG A 332 12.83 -7.47 18.76
C ARG A 332 13.03 -8.72 19.63
N ARG A 333 13.75 -9.72 19.11
CA ARG A 333 14.08 -10.93 19.89
C ARG A 333 15.05 -10.60 21.03
N SER A 334 16.13 -9.85 20.76
CA SER A 334 17.10 -9.50 21.80
C SER A 334 16.53 -8.59 22.90
N GLY A 335 15.59 -7.70 22.56
CA GLY A 335 14.91 -6.85 23.53
C GLY A 335 13.87 -7.59 24.40
N ALA A 336 13.35 -8.72 23.93
CA ALA A 336 12.44 -9.57 24.70
C ALA A 336 13.16 -10.43 25.76
N ASP A 337 14.45 -10.70 25.56
CA ASP A 337 15.28 -11.52 26.46
C ASP A 337 15.95 -10.72 27.60
N THR A 338 15.67 -9.42 27.73
CA THR A 338 16.15 -8.61 28.86
C THR A 338 15.01 -8.47 29.88
N PRO A 339 15.09 -9.08 31.08
CA PRO A 339 14.10 -8.87 32.13
C PRO A 339 14.14 -7.41 32.57
N ALA A 340 12.95 -6.80 32.69
CA ALA A 340 12.78 -5.47 33.27
C ALA A 340 13.11 -5.43 34.77
#